data_AF-A0A6N9QKS7-F1
#
_entry.id   AF-A0A6N9QKS7-F1
#
_cell.length_a   1.000
_cell.length_b   1.000
_cell.length_c   1.000
_cell.angle_alpha   90.00
_cell.angle_beta   90.00
_cell.angle_gamma   90.00
#
_symmetry.space_group_name_H-M   'P 1'
#
loop_
_entity.id
_entity.type
_entity.pdbx_description
1 polymer ?
#
loop_
_entity_poly.entity_id
_entity_poly.type
_entity_poly.pdbx_seq_one_letter_code
_entity_poly.pdbx_strand_id
1 'polypeptide(L)'
;MILDVDYITEEGKPVIRLFKKENGKFKIEHDRTFRPYIYALLRDDSKIEEVKKITGERHGKIVRIVDVEKVEKKFLGKPITVWKLYLEHPQDVPTIREKVREHPAVVDIFEYDIPFAKRYLIDKGLIPMEGEEELKILAFDIETLYHEGEEFGKGPIIMISYADENEAKVITWKNIDLPYVEVVSSER
;
A
#
# COMPACT_ATOMS: atom_id res chain seq x y z
N MET A 1 -16.44 3.54 -8.90
CA MET A 1 -16.01 3.57 -7.49
C MET A 1 -14.63 2.95 -7.31
N ILE A 2 -13.73 3.59 -6.55
CA ILE A 2 -12.44 3.02 -6.15
C ILE A 2 -12.64 2.15 -4.90
N LEU A 3 -12.18 0.91 -4.94
CA LEU A 3 -12.28 -0.05 -3.84
C LEU A 3 -11.02 -0.05 -2.98
N ASP A 4 -9.86 -0.11 -3.63
CA ASP A 4 -8.57 -0.16 -2.97
C ASP A 4 -7.45 0.31 -3.92
N VAL A 5 -6.27 0.53 -3.37
CA VAL A 5 -5.06 0.88 -4.10
C VAL A 5 -3.85 0.18 -3.51
N ASP A 6 -3.00 -0.36 -4.38
CA ASP A 6 -1.67 -0.81 -3.99
C ASP A 6 -0.64 -0.44 -5.05
N TYR A 7 0.57 -0.99 -4.92
CA TYR A 7 1.55 -0.96 -5.99
C TYR A 7 2.29 -2.28 -6.07
N ILE A 8 2.73 -2.59 -7.28
CA ILE A 8 3.66 -3.67 -7.56
C ILE A 8 4.98 -3.08 -8.07
N THR A 9 6.03 -3.90 -8.09
CA THR A 9 7.30 -3.53 -8.70
C THR A 9 7.47 -4.30 -10.01
N GLU A 10 7.46 -3.59 -11.14
CA GLU A 10 7.75 -4.12 -12.48
C GLU A 10 9.11 -3.58 -12.93
N GLU A 11 10.06 -4.45 -13.28
CA GLU A 11 11.41 -4.06 -13.75
C GLU A 11 12.13 -3.07 -12.81
N GLY A 12 11.89 -3.19 -11.49
CA GLY A 12 12.49 -2.33 -10.47
C GLY A 12 11.82 -0.96 -10.30
N LYS A 13 10.73 -0.68 -11.03
CA LYS A 13 9.94 0.56 -10.94
C LYS A 13 8.57 0.30 -10.30
N PRO A 14 8.05 1.24 -9.51
CA PRO A 14 6.74 1.08 -8.90
C PRO A 14 5.63 1.30 -9.92
N VAL A 15 4.61 0.45 -9.91
CA VAL A 15 3.39 0.59 -10.70
C VAL A 15 2.21 0.57 -9.76
N ILE A 16 1.51 1.70 -9.65
CA ILE A 16 0.30 1.82 -8.85
C ILE A 16 -0.81 1.00 -9.51
N ARG A 17 -1.59 0.25 -8.72
CA ARG A 17 -2.80 -0.44 -9.18
C ARG A 17 -4.01 0.12 -8.44
N LEU A 18 -5.01 0.55 -9.20
CA LEU A 18 -6.29 1.00 -8.66
C LEU A 18 -7.33 -0.08 -8.92
N PHE A 19 -7.84 -0.66 -7.84
CA PHE A 19 -8.94 -1.62 -7.90
C PHE A 19 -10.25 -0.85 -7.93
N LYS A 20 -11.01 -1.02 -9.02
CA LYS A 20 -12.26 -0.29 -9.22
C LYS A 20 -13.41 -1.24 -9.52
N LYS A 21 -14.60 -0.77 -9.15
CA LYS A 21 -15.86 -1.24 -9.72
C LYS A 21 -16.47 -0.11 -10.55
N GLU A 22 -16.75 -0.40 -11.82
CA GLU A 22 -17.35 0.53 -12.77
C GLU A 22 -18.48 -0.18 -13.51
N ASN A 23 -19.71 0.32 -13.37
CA ASN A 23 -20.93 -0.23 -13.96
C ASN A 23 -21.09 -1.74 -13.66
N GLY A 24 -20.92 -2.13 -12.40
CA GLY A 24 -21.02 -3.54 -12.00
C GLY A 24 -19.82 -4.42 -12.36
N LYS A 25 -18.82 -3.91 -13.12
CA LYS A 25 -17.65 -4.67 -13.56
C LYS A 25 -16.41 -4.32 -12.74
N PHE A 26 -15.64 -5.34 -12.39
CA PHE A 26 -14.33 -5.17 -11.77
C PHE A 26 -13.27 -4.81 -12.82
N LYS A 27 -12.40 -3.86 -12.47
CA LYS A 27 -11.33 -3.37 -13.34
C LYS A 27 -10.11 -2.96 -12.51
N ILE A 28 -8.93 -3.12 -13.08
CA ILE A 28 -7.68 -2.65 -12.50
C ILE A 28 -7.04 -1.64 -13.44
N GLU A 29 -6.80 -0.42 -12.96
CA GLU A 29 -6.05 0.61 -13.67
C GLU A 29 -4.61 0.68 -13.16
N HIS A 30 -3.67 0.98 -14.06
CA HIS A 30 -2.25 1.03 -13.74
C HIS A 30 -1.69 2.43 -13.99
N ASP A 31 -0.96 2.98 -13.04
CA ASP A 31 -0.20 4.22 -13.19
C ASP A 31 1.29 3.98 -12.95
N ARG A 32 2.08 4.15 -14.02
CA ARG A 32 3.55 3.98 -14.05
C ARG A 32 4.31 5.30 -13.93
N THR A 33 3.59 6.42 -13.81
CA THR A 33 4.16 7.78 -13.85
C THR A 33 4.33 8.40 -12.48
N PHE A 34 3.65 7.84 -11.47
CA PHE A 34 3.74 8.36 -10.11
C PHE A 34 5.10 8.06 -9.48
N ARG A 35 5.74 9.10 -8.93
CA ARG A 35 7.08 9.03 -8.36
C ARG A 35 7.04 9.28 -6.86
N PRO A 36 7.73 8.48 -6.03
CA PRO A 36 7.87 8.76 -4.61
C PRO A 36 8.72 10.00 -4.40
N TYR A 37 8.44 10.74 -3.32
CA TYR A 37 9.21 11.91 -2.95
C TYR A 37 9.18 12.17 -1.45
N ILE A 38 10.11 12.99 -0.99
CA ILE A 38 10.13 13.60 0.34
C ILE A 38 10.37 15.10 0.21
N TYR A 39 10.13 15.87 1.26
CA TYR A 39 10.53 17.27 1.31
C TYR A 39 11.77 17.46 2.18
N ALA A 40 12.66 18.36 1.79
CA ALA A 40 13.79 18.81 2.59
C ALA A 40 13.78 20.34 2.69
N LEU A 41 13.88 20.85 3.91
CA LEU A 41 14.11 22.26 4.18
C LEU A 41 15.61 22.50 4.27
N LEU A 42 16.16 23.37 3.43
CA LEU A 42 17.58 23.70 3.42
C LEU A 42 17.83 25.02 4.15
N ARG A 43 19.02 25.14 4.76
CA ARG A 43 19.52 26.41 5.33
C ARG A 43 19.86 27.42 4.23
N ASP A 44 20.34 26.91 3.10
CA ASP A 44 20.76 27.68 1.93
C ASP A 44 20.46 26.85 0.67
N ASP A 45 19.74 27.45 -0.28
CA ASP A 45 19.39 26.84 -1.55
C ASP A 45 20.61 26.49 -2.42
N SER A 46 21.73 27.19 -2.24
CA SER A 46 22.98 26.90 -2.96
C SER A 46 23.50 25.47 -2.72
N LYS A 47 23.04 24.82 -1.64
CA LYS A 47 23.46 23.49 -1.21
C LYS A 47 22.65 22.34 -1.82
N ILE A 48 21.64 22.62 -2.65
CA ILE A 48 20.82 21.58 -3.27
C ILE A 48 21.66 20.59 -4.10
N GLU A 49 22.69 21.05 -4.80
CA GLU A 49 23.56 20.20 -5.62
C GLU A 49 24.44 19.26 -4.77
N GLU A 50 24.72 19.60 -3.51
CA GLU A 50 25.37 18.70 -2.56
C GLU A 50 24.38 17.65 -2.05
N VAL A 51 23.17 18.06 -1.68
CA VAL A 51 22.10 17.18 -1.21
C VAL A 51 21.69 16.18 -2.30
N LYS A 52 21.58 16.61 -3.57
CA LYS A 52 21.23 15.76 -4.71
C LYS A 52 22.26 14.65 -4.97
N LYS A 53 23.52 14.84 -4.54
CA LYS A 53 24.59 13.84 -4.67
C LYS A 53 24.59 12.79 -3.55
N ILE A 54 23.72 12.92 -2.54
CA ILE A 54 23.59 11.91 -1.49
C ILE A 54 23.15 10.59 -2.13
N THR A 55 23.80 9.51 -1.70
CA THR A 55 23.52 8.16 -2.19
C THR A 55 23.28 7.18 -1.03
N GLY A 56 22.41 6.21 -1.29
CA GLY A 56 22.14 5.06 -0.45
C GLY A 56 22.54 3.77 -1.14
N GLU A 57 22.47 2.67 -0.40
CA GLU A 57 22.61 1.33 -0.98
C GLU A 57 21.48 0.44 -0.46
N ARG A 58 20.78 -0.24 -1.38
CA ARG A 58 19.79 -1.28 -1.04
C ARG A 58 20.00 -2.47 -1.95
N HIS A 59 20.26 -3.63 -1.36
CA HIS A 59 20.43 -4.91 -2.07
C HIS A 59 21.45 -4.82 -3.23
N GLY A 60 22.60 -4.15 -3.00
CA GLY A 60 23.63 -3.93 -4.02
C GLY A 60 23.29 -2.90 -5.10
N LYS A 61 22.10 -2.27 -5.07
CA LYS A 61 21.72 -1.16 -5.94
C LYS A 61 22.02 0.18 -5.25
N ILE A 62 22.72 1.07 -5.96
CA ILE A 62 22.91 2.44 -5.51
C ILE A 62 21.58 3.20 -5.65
N VAL A 63 21.09 3.71 -4.52
CA VAL A 63 19.91 4.56 -4.42
C VAL A 63 20.33 6.02 -4.54
N ARG A 64 19.59 6.82 -5.30
CA ARG A 64 19.90 8.24 -5.55
C ARG A 64 18.63 9.08 -5.61
N ILE A 65 18.77 10.38 -5.36
CA ILE A 65 17.74 11.36 -5.68
C ILE A 65 17.74 11.55 -7.20
N VAL A 66 16.62 11.27 -7.86
CA VAL A 66 16.54 11.28 -9.33
C VAL A 66 16.19 12.66 -9.87
N ASP A 67 15.48 13.47 -9.08
CA ASP A 67 15.00 14.77 -9.49
C ASP A 67 14.75 15.65 -8.25
N VAL A 68 14.82 16.97 -8.42
CA VAL A 68 14.59 17.94 -7.35
C VAL A 68 13.76 19.12 -7.87
N GLU A 69 12.79 19.54 -7.07
CA GLU A 69 11.89 20.64 -7.44
C GLU A 69 11.70 21.57 -6.24
N LYS A 70 11.97 22.87 -6.44
CA LYS A 70 11.75 23.87 -5.39
C LYS A 70 10.27 24.25 -5.37
N VAL A 71 9.63 24.15 -4.21
CA VAL A 71 8.20 24.41 -4.06
C VAL A 71 7.90 25.30 -2.86
N GLU A 72 6.88 26.14 -2.98
CA GLU A 72 6.34 26.89 -1.85
C GLU A 72 5.18 26.13 -1.20
N LYS A 73 5.18 26.11 0.13
CA LYS A 73 4.21 25.42 0.99
C LYS A 73 3.85 26.32 2.16
N LYS A 74 2.91 25.85 3.01
CA LYS A 74 2.64 26.45 4.31
C LYS A 74 3.00 25.45 5.40
N PHE A 75 3.72 25.89 6.42
CA PHE A 75 4.05 25.10 7.60
C PHE A 75 3.78 25.94 8.84
N LEU A 76 2.95 25.41 9.76
CA LEU A 76 2.48 26.14 10.95
C LEU A 76 1.89 27.52 10.60
N GLY A 77 1.10 27.58 9.52
CA GLY A 77 0.43 28.79 9.03
C GLY A 77 1.34 29.78 8.29
N LYS A 78 2.66 29.57 8.26
CA LYS A 78 3.62 30.46 7.60
C LYS A 78 4.06 29.91 6.24
N PRO A 79 4.24 30.76 5.22
CA PRO A 79 4.86 30.35 3.97
C PRO A 79 6.27 29.81 4.21
N ILE A 80 6.62 28.71 3.55
CA ILE A 80 7.94 28.11 3.58
C ILE A 80 8.31 27.60 2.18
N THR A 81 9.59 27.70 1.84
CA THR A 81 10.10 27.12 0.60
C THR A 81 10.93 25.89 0.93
N VAL A 82 10.61 24.77 0.28
CA VAL A 82 11.27 23.48 0.50
C VAL A 82 11.62 22.84 -0.84
N TRP A 83 12.55 21.89 -0.81
CA TRP A 83 12.91 21.09 -1.97
C TRP A 83 12.18 19.75 -1.92
N LYS A 84 11.42 19.46 -2.96
CA LYS A 84 10.82 18.15 -3.21
C LYS A 84 11.86 17.27 -3.87
N LEU A 85 12.27 16.21 -3.18
CA LEU A 85 13.28 15.27 -3.64
C LEU A 85 12.58 14.02 -4.16
N TYR A 86 12.65 13.77 -5.46
CA TYR A 86 12.06 12.57 -6.06
C TYR A 86 13.02 11.39 -6.03
N LEU A 87 12.48 10.19 -5.85
CA LEU A 87 13.21 8.93 -5.88
C LEU A 87 12.62 8.01 -6.95
N GLU A 88 13.33 6.92 -7.26
CA GLU A 88 12.88 5.96 -8.27
C GLU A 88 11.83 4.99 -7.71
N HIS A 89 12.05 4.47 -6.50
CA HIS A 89 11.18 3.48 -5.87
C HIS A 89 10.82 3.85 -4.42
N PRO A 90 9.61 3.56 -3.91
CA PRO A 90 9.21 3.98 -2.56
C PRO A 90 10.08 3.40 -1.45
N GLN A 91 10.57 2.18 -1.66
CA GLN A 91 11.52 1.54 -0.75
C GLN A 91 12.88 2.27 -0.68
N ASP A 92 13.17 3.17 -1.62
CA ASP A 92 14.40 3.98 -1.61
C ASP A 92 14.37 5.04 -0.51
N VAL A 93 13.17 5.46 -0.11
CA VAL A 93 12.96 6.52 0.88
C VAL A 93 13.55 6.13 2.24
N PRO A 94 13.24 4.96 2.85
CA PRO A 94 13.88 4.53 4.09
C PRO A 94 15.41 4.45 4.01
N THR A 95 15.96 4.11 2.83
CA THR A 95 17.41 3.94 2.64
C THR A 95 18.17 5.27 2.68
N ILE A 96 17.59 6.35 2.16
CA ILE A 96 18.31 7.62 1.97
C ILE A 96 17.83 8.75 2.90
N ARG A 97 16.63 8.66 3.49
CA ARG A 97 16.06 9.75 4.29
C ARG A 97 16.94 10.18 5.45
N GLU A 98 17.55 9.24 6.19
CA GLU A 98 18.41 9.59 7.33
C GLU A 98 19.69 10.27 6.85
N LYS A 99 20.28 9.82 5.74
CA LYS A 99 21.46 10.48 5.16
C LYS A 99 21.16 11.91 4.69
N VAL A 100 19.97 12.15 4.14
CA VAL A 100 19.50 13.50 3.80
C VAL A 100 19.34 14.33 5.07
N ARG A 101 18.67 13.80 6.10
CA ARG A 101 18.46 14.48 7.38
C ARG A 101 19.77 14.86 8.07
N GLU A 102 20.77 13.98 8.04
CA GLU A 102 22.09 14.18 8.68
C GLU A 102 22.96 15.21 7.94
N HIS A 103 22.62 15.61 6.72
CA HIS A 103 23.41 16.56 5.96
C HIS A 103 23.41 17.96 6.63
N PRO A 104 24.57 18.60 6.86
CA PRO A 104 24.64 19.87 7.62
C PRO A 104 23.80 21.03 7.07
N ALA A 105 23.59 21.04 5.74
CA ALA A 105 22.77 22.04 5.07
C ALA A 105 21.25 21.80 5.19
N VAL A 106 20.82 20.61 5.62
CA VAL A 106 19.41 20.26 5.80
C VAL A 106 18.99 20.65 7.22
N VAL A 107 17.89 21.38 7.32
CA VAL A 107 17.27 21.75 8.61
C VAL A 107 16.41 20.60 9.10
N ASP A 108 15.54 20.09 8.23
CA ASP A 108 14.67 18.95 8.51
C ASP A 108 14.12 18.34 7.21
N ILE A 109 13.52 17.15 7.32
CA ILE A 109 12.83 16.45 6.24
C ILE A 109 11.37 16.16 6.62
N PHE A 110 10.48 16.13 5.63
CA PHE A 110 9.04 15.96 5.85
C PHE A 110 8.43 14.94 4.87
N GLU A 111 7.28 14.40 5.27
CA GLU A 111 6.44 13.49 4.47
C GLU A 111 7.17 12.22 3.97
N TYR A 112 8.18 11.76 4.72
CA TYR A 112 9.07 10.67 4.33
C TYR A 112 8.58 9.25 4.71
N ASP A 113 7.43 9.15 5.36
CA ASP A 113 6.88 7.90 5.90
C ASP A 113 5.42 7.65 5.49
N ILE A 114 4.94 8.38 4.48
CA ILE A 114 3.62 8.16 3.90
C ILE A 114 3.66 6.92 2.98
N PRO A 115 2.85 5.87 3.23
CA PRO A 115 2.80 4.70 2.34
C PRO A 115 2.45 5.10 0.90
N PHE A 116 3.17 4.55 -0.08
CA PHE A 116 3.11 5.01 -1.47
C PHE A 116 1.72 4.96 -2.10
N ALA A 117 0.96 3.90 -1.84
CA ALA A 117 -0.41 3.76 -2.32
C ALA A 117 -1.35 4.84 -1.71
N LYS A 118 -1.16 5.19 -0.44
CA LYS A 118 -1.91 6.27 0.22
C LYS A 118 -1.48 7.65 -0.29
N ARG A 119 -0.17 7.85 -0.49
CA ARG A 119 0.39 9.06 -1.12
C ARG A 119 -0.27 9.32 -2.48
N TYR A 120 -0.47 8.26 -3.28
CA TYR A 120 -1.14 8.35 -4.57
C TYR A 120 -2.55 8.91 -4.47
N LEU A 121 -3.39 8.36 -3.58
CA LEU A 121 -4.77 8.84 -3.40
C LEU A 121 -4.80 10.32 -3.02
N ILE A 122 -3.97 10.70 -2.05
CA ILE A 122 -3.88 12.09 -1.56
C ILE A 122 -3.46 13.03 -2.69
N ASP A 123 -2.43 12.69 -3.47
CA ASP A 123 -1.90 13.55 -4.52
C ASP A 123 -2.80 13.71 -5.73
N LYS A 124 -3.50 12.63 -6.07
CA LYS A 124 -4.42 12.61 -7.21
C LYS A 124 -5.82 13.09 -6.83
N GLY A 125 -6.07 13.41 -5.55
CA GLY A 125 -7.38 13.81 -5.05
C GLY A 125 -8.44 12.72 -5.22
N LEU A 126 -8.02 11.46 -5.10
CA LEU A 126 -8.91 10.31 -5.30
C LEU A 126 -9.50 9.86 -3.97
N ILE A 127 -10.81 9.72 -3.95
CA ILE A 127 -11.57 9.36 -2.75
C ILE A 127 -12.14 7.96 -2.95
N PRO A 128 -11.72 6.96 -2.14
CA PRO A 128 -12.31 5.63 -2.17
C PRO A 128 -13.79 5.66 -1.83
N MET A 129 -14.53 4.66 -2.33
CA MET A 129 -15.95 4.43 -1.99
C MET A 129 -16.93 5.55 -2.41
N GLU A 130 -16.53 6.46 -3.31
CA GLU A 130 -17.46 7.42 -3.91
C GLU A 130 -18.40 6.78 -4.94
N GLY A 131 -19.66 7.21 -4.92
CA GLY A 131 -20.73 6.79 -5.82
C GLY A 131 -21.70 5.80 -5.18
N GLU A 132 -22.60 5.24 -6.01
CA GLU A 132 -23.67 4.31 -5.60
C GLU A 132 -23.50 2.93 -6.24
N GLU A 133 -22.26 2.52 -6.52
CA GLU A 133 -21.98 1.19 -7.06
C GLU A 133 -22.35 0.12 -6.03
N GLU A 134 -23.34 -0.71 -6.34
CA GLU A 134 -23.72 -1.85 -5.48
C GLU A 134 -22.57 -2.85 -5.40
N LEU A 135 -22.18 -3.24 -4.18
CA LEU A 135 -21.15 -4.25 -3.93
C LEU A 135 -21.78 -5.60 -3.59
N LYS A 136 -21.21 -6.66 -4.14
CA LYS A 136 -21.55 -8.03 -3.72
C LYS A 136 -20.72 -8.36 -2.48
N ILE A 137 -21.38 -8.72 -1.39
CA ILE A 137 -20.77 -9.00 -0.10
C ILE A 137 -20.95 -10.48 0.22
N LEU A 138 -19.90 -11.11 0.74
CA LEU A 138 -19.89 -12.50 1.18
C LEU A 138 -19.24 -12.56 2.57
N ALA A 139 -19.98 -13.05 3.56
CA ALA A 139 -19.44 -13.37 4.87
C ALA A 139 -18.97 -14.84 4.88
N PHE A 140 -17.93 -15.14 5.64
CA PHE A 140 -17.50 -16.52 5.87
C PHE A 140 -16.94 -16.68 7.29
N ASP A 141 -17.01 -17.92 7.80
CA ASP A 141 -16.44 -18.32 9.09
C ASP A 141 -15.92 -19.76 9.02
N ILE A 142 -15.01 -20.14 9.90
CA ILE A 142 -14.38 -21.46 9.93
C ILE A 142 -14.45 -22.10 11.31
N GLU A 143 -14.61 -23.41 11.34
CA GLU A 143 -14.48 -24.21 12.55
C GLU A 143 -13.25 -25.09 12.46
N THR A 144 -12.49 -25.20 13.55
CA THR A 144 -11.23 -25.95 13.60
C THR A 144 -11.25 -27.00 14.71
N LEU A 145 -10.51 -28.08 14.51
CA LEU A 145 -10.27 -29.05 15.57
C LEU A 145 -9.12 -28.55 16.45
N TYR A 146 -9.44 -28.02 17.63
CA TYR A 146 -8.47 -27.49 18.58
C TYR A 146 -8.22 -28.44 19.77
N HIS A 147 -6.96 -28.57 20.19
CA HIS A 147 -6.62 -29.12 21.50
C HIS A 147 -5.74 -28.14 22.29
N GLU A 148 -5.93 -28.10 23.61
CA GLU A 148 -5.15 -27.25 24.50
C GLU A 148 -3.65 -27.58 24.42
N GLY A 149 -2.84 -26.54 24.27
CA GLY A 149 -1.39 -26.67 24.11
C GLY A 149 -0.91 -26.97 22.69
N GLU A 150 -1.81 -27.02 21.69
CA GLU A 150 -1.41 -27.14 20.29
C GLU A 150 -0.88 -25.83 19.72
N GLU A 151 0.09 -25.95 18.82
CA GLU A 151 0.55 -24.84 17.99
C GLU A 151 -0.56 -24.33 17.06
N PHE A 152 -0.57 -23.03 16.80
CA PHE A 152 -1.53 -22.41 15.89
C PHE A 152 -1.50 -23.08 14.51
N GLY A 153 -2.69 -23.42 13.98
CA GLY A 153 -2.83 -24.05 12.66
C GLY A 153 -2.47 -25.54 12.61
N LYS A 154 -2.12 -26.16 13.74
CA LYS A 154 -1.88 -27.62 13.80
C LYS A 154 -3.17 -28.42 13.59
N GLY A 155 -4.26 -27.93 14.17
CA GLY A 155 -5.60 -28.51 14.02
C GLY A 155 -6.19 -28.24 12.64
N PRO A 156 -6.80 -29.23 11.97
CA PRO A 156 -7.42 -29.02 10.67
C PRO A 156 -8.67 -28.14 10.77
N ILE A 157 -8.98 -27.44 9.68
CA ILE A 157 -10.31 -26.86 9.44
C ILE A 157 -11.30 -28.01 9.23
N ILE A 158 -12.35 -28.05 10.05
CA ILE A 158 -13.40 -29.08 9.96
C ILE A 158 -14.62 -28.60 9.17
N MET A 159 -14.90 -27.30 9.18
CA MET A 159 -16.00 -26.70 8.43
C MET A 159 -15.62 -25.29 7.97
N ILE A 160 -16.11 -24.91 6.79
CA ILE A 160 -16.12 -23.53 6.30
C ILE A 160 -17.57 -23.18 6.02
N SER A 161 -18.08 -22.13 6.65
CA SER A 161 -19.41 -21.60 6.37
C SER A 161 -19.31 -20.29 5.61
N TYR A 162 -20.29 -20.01 4.75
CA TYR A 162 -20.43 -18.71 4.11
C TYR A 162 -21.89 -18.31 4.00
N ALA A 163 -22.13 -17.01 3.91
CA ALA A 163 -23.46 -16.44 3.73
C ALA A 163 -23.41 -15.16 2.88
N ASP A 164 -24.38 -15.01 1.99
CA ASP A 164 -24.64 -13.80 1.20
C ASP A 164 -26.14 -13.45 1.22
N GLU A 165 -26.58 -12.59 0.29
CA GLU A 165 -27.99 -12.18 0.16
C GLU A 165 -28.93 -13.30 -0.30
N ASN A 166 -28.40 -14.40 -0.85
CA ASN A 166 -29.17 -15.47 -1.47
C ASN A 166 -29.17 -16.75 -0.63
N GLU A 167 -28.05 -17.08 0.01
CA GLU A 167 -27.89 -18.35 0.72
C GLU A 167 -26.92 -18.31 1.89
N ALA A 168 -27.02 -19.32 2.75
CA ALA A 168 -26.02 -19.67 3.76
C ALA A 168 -25.73 -21.17 3.67
N LYS A 169 -24.46 -21.54 3.56
CA LYS A 169 -24.01 -22.92 3.36
C LYS A 169 -22.81 -23.26 4.22
N VAL A 170 -22.59 -24.56 4.43
CA VAL A 170 -21.43 -25.12 5.12
C VAL A 170 -20.75 -26.14 4.21
N ILE A 171 -19.44 -26.01 4.03
CA ILE A 171 -18.59 -26.98 3.33
C ILE A 171 -17.82 -27.75 4.41
N THR A 172 -17.88 -29.09 4.38
CA THR A 172 -17.19 -29.93 5.37
C THR A 172 -16.74 -31.26 4.75
N TRP A 173 -15.71 -31.88 5.33
CA TRP A 173 -15.31 -33.26 5.02
C TRP A 173 -15.84 -34.28 6.05
N LYS A 174 -16.74 -33.85 6.94
CA LYS A 174 -17.47 -34.73 7.87
C LYS A 174 -18.78 -35.20 7.24
N ASN A 175 -19.18 -36.43 7.55
CA ASN A 175 -20.44 -36.98 7.07
C ASN A 175 -21.63 -36.34 7.82
N ILE A 176 -22.27 -35.35 7.20
CA ILE A 176 -23.41 -34.61 7.72
C ILE A 176 -24.45 -34.51 6.60
N ASP A 177 -25.67 -34.99 6.85
CA ASP A 177 -26.78 -34.98 5.88
C ASP A 177 -27.77 -33.87 6.23
N LEU A 178 -27.49 -32.67 5.73
CA LEU A 178 -28.33 -31.48 5.89
C LEU A 178 -28.38 -30.70 4.56
N PRO A 179 -29.53 -30.06 4.22
CA PRO A 179 -29.75 -29.49 2.88
C PRO A 179 -28.84 -28.31 2.52
N TYR A 180 -28.23 -27.65 3.51
CA TYR A 180 -27.30 -26.52 3.33
C TYR A 180 -25.83 -26.93 3.51
N VAL A 181 -25.56 -28.24 3.67
CA VAL A 181 -24.21 -28.77 3.89
C VAL A 181 -23.72 -29.44 2.61
N GLU A 182 -22.56 -28.99 2.13
CA GLU A 182 -21.80 -29.60 1.05
C GLU A 182 -20.69 -30.48 1.64
N VAL A 183 -20.77 -31.79 1.42
CA VAL A 183 -19.78 -32.76 1.90
C VAL A 183 -18.72 -33.00 0.81
N VAL A 184 -17.46 -32.68 1.13
CA VAL A 184 -16.28 -32.91 0.28
C VAL A 184 -15.40 -34.04 0.86
N SER A 185 -14.35 -34.45 0.14
CA SER A 185 -13.53 -35.62 0.53
C SER A 185 -12.55 -35.35 1.67
N SER A 186 -12.07 -34.11 1.80
CA SER A 186 -10.93 -33.75 2.65
C SER A 186 -10.88 -32.24 2.90
N GLU A 187 -10.04 -31.83 3.85
CA GLU A 187 -9.68 -30.42 4.06
C GLU A 187 -8.90 -29.82 2.87
N ARG A 188 -8.08 -30.64 2.20
CA ARG A 188 -7.24 -30.27 1.05
C ARG A 188 -7.82 -30.75 -0.26
#